data_AF-A0A7C2LMT0-F1
#
_entry.id   AF-A0A7C2LMT0-F1
#
_cell.length_a   1.000
_cell.length_b   1.000
_cell.length_c   1.000
_cell.angle_alpha   90.00
_cell.angle_beta   90.00
_cell.angle_gamma   90.00
#
_symmetry.space_group_name_H-M   'P 1'
#
loop_
_entity.id
_entity.type
_entity.pdbx_description
1 polymer ?
#
loop_
_entity_poly.entity_id
_entity_poly.type
_entity_poly.pdbx_seq_one_letter_code
_entity_poly.pdbx_strand_id
1 'polypeptide(L)'
;MVHEIDDSKLYRQSTQFLPDTICHPMWTLGHLITSTMGMREEMHEILDPSIDDFRQWTEKYGQHSDPISDPSFYHRKDELIAVLESQVNAAEKTLRALTDEQLSGPMPDKRYRHIYPSLFHVCASIFIMHSAEHVKMLSVWKYYVESIP
;
A
#
# COMPACT_ATOMS: atom_id res chain seq x y z
N MET A 1 12.71 1.53 -8.20
CA MET A 1 12.18 2.88 -8.45
C MET A 1 12.45 3.83 -7.28
N VAL A 2 11.87 3.63 -6.09
CA VAL A 2 12.03 4.59 -4.96
C VAL A 2 13.46 4.64 -4.39
N HIS A 3 14.24 3.55 -4.50
CA HIS A 3 15.64 3.52 -4.10
C HIS A 3 16.53 4.55 -4.82
N GLU A 4 16.18 4.94 -6.04
CA GLU A 4 16.97 5.83 -6.90
C GLU A 4 16.70 7.31 -6.66
N ILE A 5 15.65 7.62 -5.88
CA ILE A 5 15.16 8.98 -5.66
C ILE A 5 15.88 9.58 -4.44
N ASP A 6 16.31 10.83 -4.57
CA ASP A 6 16.87 11.65 -3.46
C ASP A 6 15.82 11.81 -2.34
N ASP A 7 16.23 11.52 -1.10
CA ASP A 7 15.36 11.55 0.08
C ASP A 7 14.67 12.91 0.27
N SER A 8 15.34 14.00 -0.10
CA SER A 8 14.77 15.36 -0.01
C SER A 8 13.58 15.59 -0.94
N LYS A 9 13.37 14.71 -1.94
CA LYS A 9 12.29 14.82 -2.91
C LYS A 9 11.08 13.95 -2.56
N LEU A 10 11.23 12.92 -1.73
CA LEU A 10 10.22 11.88 -1.49
C LEU A 10 8.92 12.37 -0.82
N TYR A 11 8.94 13.58 -0.27
CA TYR A 11 7.83 14.21 0.45
C TYR A 11 7.13 15.31 -0.37
N ARG A 12 7.61 15.57 -1.60
CA ARG A 12 7.06 16.62 -2.44
C ARG A 12 5.72 16.18 -3.02
N GLN A 13 4.64 16.74 -2.52
CA GLN A 13 3.33 16.67 -3.16
C GLN A 13 3.26 17.69 -4.29
N SER A 14 2.78 17.31 -5.47
CA SER A 14 2.54 18.27 -6.57
C SER A 14 1.06 18.35 -6.87
N THR A 15 0.42 19.40 -6.38
CA THR A 15 -0.97 19.74 -6.74
C THR A 15 -1.04 20.61 -8.00
N GLN A 16 0.09 21.11 -8.48
CA GLN A 16 0.17 22.00 -9.64
C GLN A 16 0.08 21.25 -10.97
N PHE A 17 0.67 20.05 -11.03
CA PHE A 17 0.81 19.29 -12.29
C PHE A 17 0.11 17.94 -12.26
N LEU A 18 -0.30 17.48 -11.08
CA LEU A 18 -0.90 16.17 -10.89
C LEU A 18 -2.26 16.34 -10.20
N PRO A 19 -3.22 15.44 -10.50
CA PRO A 19 -4.42 15.33 -9.69
C PRO A 19 -4.05 15.03 -8.23
N ASP A 20 -4.88 15.51 -7.29
CA ASP A 20 -4.70 15.25 -5.84
C ASP A 20 -4.68 13.76 -5.48
N THR A 21 -5.09 12.89 -6.41
CA THR A 21 -5.03 11.44 -6.26
C THR A 21 -3.63 10.86 -6.41
N ILE A 22 -2.64 11.58 -6.95
CA ILE A 22 -1.26 11.11 -7.07
C ILE A 22 -0.46 11.59 -5.86
N CYS A 23 -0.27 10.71 -4.89
CA CYS A 23 0.48 10.99 -3.68
C CYS A 23 2.00 10.88 -3.89
N HIS A 24 2.78 11.53 -3.02
CA HIS A 24 4.23 11.42 -3.00
C HIS A 24 4.72 10.03 -2.53
N PRO A 25 5.96 9.63 -2.87
CA PRO A 25 6.46 8.27 -2.63
C PRO A 25 6.34 7.74 -1.20
N MET A 26 6.57 8.59 -0.19
CA MET A 26 6.50 8.15 1.22
C MET A 26 5.09 7.77 1.66
N TRP A 27 4.08 8.49 1.19
CA TRP A 27 2.70 8.13 1.46
C TRP A 27 2.33 6.86 0.69
N THR A 28 2.71 6.75 -0.59
CA THR A 28 2.41 5.56 -1.41
C THR A 28 3.02 4.28 -0.85
N LEU A 29 4.27 4.33 -0.36
CA LEU A 29 4.90 3.18 0.30
C LEU A 29 4.10 2.74 1.52
N GLY A 30 3.76 3.68 2.41
CA GLY A 30 2.95 3.37 3.58
C GLY A 30 1.54 2.88 3.21
N HIS A 31 0.95 3.41 2.15
CA HIS A 31 -0.37 2.99 1.67
C HIS A 31 -0.35 1.54 1.19
N LEU A 32 0.66 1.16 0.41
CA LEU A 32 0.84 -0.24 -0.03
C LEU A 32 1.07 -1.19 1.14
N ILE A 33 1.80 -0.75 2.18
CA ILE A 33 1.95 -1.50 3.43
C ILE A 33 0.58 -1.73 4.08
N THR A 34 -0.20 -0.66 4.31
CA THR A 34 -1.53 -0.74 4.92
C THR A 34 -2.49 -1.61 4.11
N SER A 35 -2.50 -1.48 2.78
CA SER A 35 -3.31 -2.34 1.91
C SER A 35 -2.90 -3.82 2.00
N THR A 36 -1.59 -4.09 2.09
CA THR A 36 -1.08 -5.46 2.25
C THR A 36 -1.47 -6.05 3.62
N MET A 37 -1.35 -5.27 4.70
CA MET A 37 -1.80 -5.67 6.04
C MET A 37 -3.29 -5.98 6.07
N GLY A 38 -4.12 -5.10 5.50
CA GLY A 38 -5.56 -5.32 5.40
C GLY A 38 -5.89 -6.61 4.64
N MET A 39 -5.18 -6.91 3.54
CA MET A 39 -5.38 -8.17 2.83
C MET A 39 -4.93 -9.39 3.60
N ARG A 40 -3.87 -9.30 4.41
CA ARG A 40 -3.46 -10.39 5.30
C ARG A 40 -4.55 -10.67 6.34
N GLU A 41 -5.19 -9.64 6.88
CA GLU A 41 -6.35 -9.80 7.77
C GLU A 41 -7.54 -10.49 7.08
N GLU A 42 -7.85 -10.10 5.84
CA GLU A 42 -8.89 -10.78 5.04
C GLU A 42 -8.51 -12.23 4.70
N MET A 43 -7.23 -12.56 4.62
CA MET A 43 -6.76 -13.95 4.50
C MET A 43 -6.74 -14.69 5.86
N HIS A 44 -7.30 -14.11 6.92
CA HIS A 44 -7.34 -14.61 8.30
C HIS A 44 -5.97 -14.81 8.95
N GLU A 45 -4.97 -14.05 8.50
CA GLU A 45 -3.66 -14.05 9.14
C GLU A 45 -3.68 -13.18 10.40
N ILE A 46 -3.12 -13.68 11.49
CA ILE A 46 -2.89 -12.88 12.69
C ILE A 46 -1.69 -11.96 12.40
N LEU A 47 -1.94 -10.66 12.37
CA LEU A 47 -0.89 -9.67 12.19
C LEU A 47 0.09 -9.73 13.36
N ASP A 48 1.37 -9.54 13.06
CA ASP A 48 2.44 -9.53 14.07
C ASP A 48 2.19 -8.36 15.04
N PRO A 49 2.05 -8.61 16.36
CA PRO A 49 1.85 -7.55 17.34
C PRO A 49 3.04 -6.60 17.47
N SER A 50 4.21 -6.91 16.88
CA SER A 50 5.35 -5.98 16.82
C SER A 50 5.23 -4.94 15.71
N ILE A 51 4.28 -5.08 14.79
CA ILE A 51 3.94 -4.04 13.84
C ILE A 51 3.10 -3.01 14.62
N ASP A 52 3.49 -1.74 14.58
CA ASP A 52 2.70 -0.65 15.18
C ASP A 52 1.22 -0.81 14.80
N ASP A 53 0.34 -0.52 15.75
CA ASP A 53 -1.12 -0.71 15.64
C ASP A 53 -1.60 -0.42 14.22
N PHE A 54 -2.18 -1.42 13.54
CA PHE A 54 -2.70 -1.31 12.16
C PHE A 54 -3.59 -0.07 11.98
N ARG A 55 -4.26 0.36 13.06
CA ARG A 55 -5.01 1.60 13.12
C ARG A 55 -4.13 2.84 12.87
N GLN A 56 -2.96 2.94 13.50
CA GLN A 56 -2.02 4.06 13.30
C GLN A 56 -1.53 4.13 11.85
N TRP A 57 -1.22 2.97 11.25
CA TRP A 57 -0.89 2.90 9.82
C TRP A 57 -2.05 3.35 8.93
N THR A 58 -3.28 2.97 9.28
CA THR A 58 -4.49 3.36 8.54
C THR A 58 -4.79 4.85 8.68
N GLU A 59 -4.61 5.44 9.86
CA GLU A 59 -4.79 6.88 10.11
C GLU A 59 -3.79 7.71 9.30
N LYS A 60 -2.57 7.19 9.11
CA LYS A 60 -1.46 7.87 8.46
C LYS A 60 -1.38 7.67 6.94
N TYR A 61 -1.79 6.50 6.46
CA TYR A 61 -1.59 6.05 5.07
C TYR A 61 -2.84 5.44 4.43
N GLY A 62 -3.98 5.38 5.13
CA GLY A 62 -5.22 4.81 4.61
C GLY A 62 -5.87 5.68 3.53
N GLN A 63 -6.89 5.14 2.87
CA GLN A 63 -7.61 5.78 1.75
C GLN A 63 -8.17 7.19 2.05
N HIS A 64 -8.35 7.54 3.32
CA HIS A 64 -8.88 8.83 3.77
C HIS A 64 -7.84 9.69 4.50
N SER A 65 -6.57 9.33 4.43
CA SER A 65 -5.47 10.14 4.95
C SER A 65 -4.93 11.06 3.87
N ASP A 66 -4.51 12.26 4.27
CA ASP A 66 -3.90 13.23 3.37
C ASP A 66 -2.36 13.08 3.35
N PRO A 67 -1.71 13.13 2.18
CA PRO A 67 -0.26 13.25 2.11
C PRO A 67 0.19 14.60 2.66
N ILE A 68 1.18 14.59 3.56
CA ILE A 68 1.77 15.75 4.24
C ILE A 68 3.19 15.91 3.74
N SER A 69 3.65 17.14 3.50
CA SER A 69 5.03 17.36 3.00
C SER A 69 6.11 17.37 4.08
N ASP A 70 5.75 17.25 5.37
CA ASP A 70 6.67 17.23 6.50
C ASP A 70 7.33 15.85 6.67
N PRO A 71 8.66 15.72 6.48
CA PRO A 71 9.35 14.43 6.63
C PRO A 71 9.22 13.81 8.01
N SER A 72 9.13 14.64 9.07
CA SER A 72 9.03 14.16 10.46
C SER A 72 7.71 13.44 10.74
N PHE A 73 6.70 13.65 9.88
CA PHE A 73 5.45 12.93 9.96
C PHE A 73 5.63 11.46 9.60
N TYR A 74 6.58 11.07 8.75
CA TYR A 74 6.70 9.72 8.18
C TYR A 74 7.80 8.86 8.81
N HIS A 75 7.66 7.55 8.68
CA HIS A 75 8.78 6.63 8.86
C HIS A 75 9.88 6.90 7.84
N ARG A 76 11.10 6.43 8.13
CA ARG A 76 12.22 6.58 7.21
C ARG A 76 12.02 5.72 5.96
N LYS A 77 12.64 6.11 4.84
CA LYS A 77 12.56 5.38 3.56
C LYS A 77 12.96 3.91 3.72
N ASP A 78 14.10 3.66 4.35
CA ASP A 78 14.65 2.32 4.56
C ASP A 78 13.74 1.46 5.44
N GLU A 79 13.13 2.05 6.47
CA GLU A 79 12.14 1.38 7.32
C GLU A 79 10.89 0.99 6.53
N LEU A 80 10.31 1.93 5.75
CA LEU A 80 9.13 1.63 4.93
C LEU A 80 9.39 0.52 3.92
N ILE A 81 10.55 0.54 3.26
CA ILE A 81 10.90 -0.49 2.28
C ILE A 81 11.04 -1.86 2.97
N ALA A 82 11.77 -1.92 4.10
CA ALA A 82 11.92 -3.16 4.84
C ALA A 82 10.58 -3.71 5.34
N VAL A 83 9.68 -2.84 5.83
CA VAL A 83 8.33 -3.23 6.25
C VAL A 83 7.53 -3.73 5.05
N LEU A 84 7.53 -3.02 3.91
CA LEU A 84 6.82 -3.45 2.71
C LEU A 84 7.29 -4.83 2.23
N GLU A 85 8.60 -5.04 2.13
CA GLU A 85 9.17 -6.35 1.77
C GLU A 85 8.73 -7.45 2.75
N SER A 86 8.77 -7.17 4.05
CA SER A 86 8.30 -8.10 5.08
C SER A 86 6.80 -8.42 4.92
N GLN A 87 5.97 -7.42 4.66
CA GLN A 87 4.52 -7.60 4.49
C GLN A 87 4.20 -8.40 3.22
N VAL A 88 4.88 -8.11 2.11
CA VAL A 88 4.70 -8.82 0.84
C VAL A 88 5.13 -10.29 0.99
N ASN A 89 6.26 -10.55 1.62
CA ASN A 89 6.73 -11.92 1.86
C ASN A 89 5.76 -12.72 2.75
N ALA A 90 5.20 -12.08 3.78
CA ALA A 90 4.20 -12.71 4.63
C ALA A 90 2.89 -12.98 3.86
N ALA A 91 2.41 -12.01 3.09
CA ALA A 91 1.23 -12.16 2.25
C ALA A 91 1.40 -13.28 1.20
N GLU A 92 2.56 -13.37 0.56
CA GLU A 92 2.87 -14.44 -0.38
C GLU A 92 2.82 -15.81 0.30
N LYS A 93 3.45 -15.94 1.47
CA LYS A 93 3.44 -17.18 2.25
C LYS A 93 2.02 -17.60 2.61
N THR A 94 1.19 -16.67 3.05
CA THR A 94 -0.23 -16.91 3.38
C THR A 94 -1.02 -17.31 2.14
N LEU A 95 -0.87 -16.58 1.04
CA LEU A 95 -1.56 -16.88 -0.21
C LEU A 95 -1.22 -18.27 -0.74
N ARG A 96 0.04 -18.71 -0.61
CA ARG A 96 0.49 -20.06 -0.99
C ARG A 96 -0.05 -21.18 -0.09
N ALA A 97 -0.47 -20.84 1.13
CA ALA A 97 -1.02 -21.80 2.08
C ALA A 97 -2.55 -21.97 1.94
N LEU A 98 -3.22 -21.05 1.25
CA LEU A 98 -4.66 -21.13 1.00
C LEU A 98 -4.98 -22.22 -0.05
N THR A 99 -6.07 -22.95 0.17
CA THR A 99 -6.60 -23.89 -0.83
C THR A 99 -7.50 -23.19 -1.86
N ASP A 100 -7.75 -23.86 -2.98
CA ASP A 100 -8.67 -23.37 -4.01
C ASP A 100 -10.09 -23.16 -3.47
N GLU A 101 -10.55 -24.00 -2.54
CA GLU A 101 -11.84 -23.84 -1.87
C GLU A 101 -11.88 -22.58 -0.99
N GLN A 102 -10.79 -22.27 -0.28
CA GLN A 102 -10.70 -21.06 0.54
C GLN A 102 -10.70 -19.80 -0.35
N LEU A 103 -9.93 -19.82 -1.44
CA LEU A 103 -9.86 -18.72 -2.41
C LEU A 103 -11.18 -18.51 -3.17
N SER A 104 -11.92 -19.59 -3.43
CA SER A 104 -13.24 -19.55 -4.06
C SER A 104 -14.36 -19.16 -3.08
N GLY A 105 -14.07 -19.20 -1.78
CA GLY A 105 -14.98 -18.78 -0.73
C GLY A 105 -15.33 -17.28 -0.82
N PRO A 106 -16.46 -16.86 -0.23
CA PRO A 106 -16.90 -15.47 -0.27
C PRO A 106 -15.88 -14.54 0.42
N MET A 107 -15.74 -13.31 -0.09
CA MET A 107 -14.97 -12.25 0.57
C MET A 107 -15.36 -12.15 2.06
N PRO A 108 -14.42 -12.28 3.02
CA PRO A 108 -14.77 -12.30 4.44
C PRO A 108 -15.51 -11.04 4.88
N ASP A 109 -15.01 -9.86 4.53
CA ASP A 109 -15.73 -8.62 4.72
C ASP A 109 -17.00 -8.51 3.85
N LYS A 110 -18.14 -8.58 4.52
CA LYS A 110 -19.48 -8.49 3.92
C LYS A 110 -19.72 -7.19 3.17
N ARG A 111 -19.06 -6.09 3.56
CA ARG A 111 -19.19 -4.78 2.92
C ARG A 111 -18.78 -4.83 1.46
N TYR A 112 -17.77 -5.64 1.12
CA TYR A 112 -17.17 -5.67 -0.22
C TYR A 112 -17.62 -6.84 -1.10
N ARG A 113 -18.43 -7.78 -0.59
CA ARG A 113 -18.91 -8.96 -1.36
C ARG A 113 -19.61 -8.64 -2.67
N HIS A 114 -20.26 -7.48 -2.76
CA HIS A 114 -20.95 -7.02 -3.97
C HIS A 114 -19.98 -6.56 -5.07
N ILE A 115 -18.73 -6.25 -4.71
CA ILE A 115 -17.65 -5.83 -5.62
C ILE A 115 -16.72 -7.03 -5.89
N TYR A 116 -16.38 -7.77 -4.83
CA TYR A 116 -15.48 -8.93 -4.87
C TYR A 116 -16.24 -10.19 -4.44
N PRO A 117 -16.73 -11.00 -5.39
CA PRO A 117 -17.54 -12.17 -5.07
C PRO A 117 -16.81 -13.24 -4.25
N SER A 118 -15.49 -13.32 -4.35
CA SER A 118 -14.66 -14.27 -3.59
C SER A 118 -13.37 -13.65 -3.05
N LEU A 119 -12.71 -14.34 -2.12
CA LEU A 119 -11.41 -13.94 -1.58
C LEU A 119 -10.36 -13.79 -2.71
N PHE A 120 -10.36 -14.70 -3.69
CA PHE A 120 -9.50 -14.58 -4.87
C PHE A 120 -9.67 -13.24 -5.60
N HIS A 121 -10.91 -12.76 -5.78
CA HIS A 121 -11.15 -11.52 -6.50
C HIS A 121 -10.53 -10.32 -5.79
N VAL A 122 -10.64 -10.24 -4.45
CA VAL A 122 -10.02 -9.13 -3.71
C VAL A 122 -8.50 -9.26 -3.70
N CYS A 123 -7.95 -10.47 -3.55
CA CYS A 123 -6.50 -10.68 -3.55
C CYS A 123 -5.89 -10.28 -4.91
N ALA A 124 -6.51 -10.69 -6.01
CA ALA A 124 -6.09 -10.29 -7.35
C ALA A 124 -6.21 -8.77 -7.54
N SER A 125 -7.30 -8.16 -7.06
CA SER A 125 -7.49 -6.72 -7.16
C SER A 125 -6.42 -5.94 -6.41
N ILE A 126 -6.12 -6.30 -5.15
CA ILE A 126 -5.17 -5.56 -4.32
C ILE A 126 -3.71 -5.83 -4.71
N PHE A 127 -3.31 -7.11 -4.80
CA PHE A 127 -1.91 -7.45 -5.04
C PHE A 127 -1.46 -7.19 -6.48
N ILE A 128 -2.38 -7.21 -7.44
CA ILE A 128 -2.04 -7.00 -8.86
C ILE A 128 -2.49 -5.61 -9.31
N MET A 129 -3.79 -5.34 -9.32
CA MET A 129 -4.32 -4.14 -9.98
C MET A 129 -3.99 -2.86 -9.20
N HIS A 130 -4.30 -2.82 -7.90
CA HIS A 130 -4.05 -1.66 -7.03
C HIS A 130 -2.55 -1.38 -6.90
N SER A 131 -1.74 -2.42 -6.70
CA SER A 131 -0.29 -2.29 -6.65
C SER A 131 0.30 -1.73 -7.96
N ALA A 132 -0.17 -2.23 -9.12
CA ALA A 132 0.26 -1.72 -10.42
C ALA A 132 -0.19 -0.26 -10.66
N GLU A 133 -1.37 0.12 -10.17
CA GLU A 133 -1.85 1.49 -10.24
C GLU A 133 -0.93 2.45 -9.47
N HIS A 134 -0.51 2.09 -8.27
CA HIS A 134 0.42 2.90 -7.48
C HIS A 134 1.80 2.98 -8.13
N VAL A 135 2.30 1.91 -8.76
CA VAL A 135 3.54 1.95 -9.55
C VAL A 135 3.42 2.93 -10.73
N LYS A 136 2.28 2.93 -11.43
CA LYS A 136 1.98 3.92 -12.49
C LYS A 136 1.97 5.34 -11.92
N MET A 137 1.27 5.57 -10.80
CA MET A 137 1.21 6.88 -10.16
C MET A 137 2.61 7.38 -9.74
N LEU A 138 3.45 6.51 -9.17
CA LEU A 138 4.83 6.84 -8.84
C LEU A 138 5.67 7.17 -10.07
N SER A 139 5.46 6.48 -11.19
CA SER A 139 6.15 6.76 -12.45
C SER A 139 5.79 8.15 -12.98
N VAL A 140 4.51 8.51 -12.92
CA VAL A 140 4.02 9.85 -13.29
C VAL A 140 4.57 10.91 -12.33
N TRP A 141 4.52 10.66 -11.02
CA TRP A 141 5.12 11.55 -10.02
C TRP A 141 6.61 11.78 -10.29
N LYS A 142 7.37 10.71 -10.56
CA LYS A 142 8.80 10.77 -10.89
C LYS A 142 9.04 11.70 -12.08
N TYR A 143 8.24 11.54 -13.14
CA TYR A 143 8.36 12.35 -14.34
C TYR A 143 8.07 13.85 -14.10
N TYR A 144 7.05 14.20 -13.32
CA TYR A 144 6.61 15.59 -13.17
C TYR A 144 7.20 16.34 -11.97
N VAL A 145 7.61 15.64 -10.92
CA VAL A 145 8.01 16.24 -9.64
C VAL A 145 9.50 16.06 -9.36
N GLU A 146 10.04 14.86 -9.61
CA GLU A 146 11.47 14.62 -9.39
C GLU A 146 12.33 15.39 -10.41
N SER A 147 11.82 15.55 -11.64
CA SER A 147 12.48 16.27 -12.73
C SER A 147 12.55 17.79 -12.52
N ILE A 148 11.82 18.33 -11.55
CA ILE A 148 11.89 19.74 -11.17
C ILE A 148 13.20 19.94 -10.38
N PRO A 149 14.07 20.89 -10.81
CA PRO A 149 15.33 21.20 -10.13
C PRO A 149 15.18 21.45 -8.63
#